data_AF-A0A1Q8ANQ4-F1
#
_entry.id   AF-A0A1Q8ANQ4-F1
#
_cell.length_a   1.000
_cell.length_b   1.000
_cell.length_c   1.000
_cell.angle_alpha   90.00
_cell.angle_beta   90.00
_cell.angle_gamma   90.00
#
_symmetry.space_group_name_H-M   'P 1'
#
loop_
_entity.id
_entity.type
_entity.pdbx_description
1 polymer ?
#
loop_
_entity_poly.entity_id
_entity_poly.type
_entity_poly.pdbx_seq_one_letter_code
_entity_poly.pdbx_strand_id
1 'polypeptide(L)'
;MVTTEKRHQESRTPLSRERVLRAAIKLADRDGIDSLSMRRLGQEVGVEAMSLYNHVRNKEDILNGMVDVVFGEIDLPSGDVDWSAAMRERAISARKALLRHPWAVGLMESRRQPGAATLKHHDAVLRSLRGAGFSVEAAAHAYSVLDSYIYGFTLNELTLPFDPSDVAEVAGNMVREFRPDQYPYLAEIAIEHAMKPGYAYGNEFEFGLDLILEGLKRVRDLA
;
A
#
# COMPACT_ATOMS: atom_id res chain seq x y z
N MET A 1 23.13 58.09 9.61
CA MET A 1 23.41 56.78 9.01
C MET A 1 22.29 55.84 9.42
N VAL A 2 21.37 55.53 8.51
CA VAL A 2 20.31 54.54 8.74
C VAL A 2 20.66 53.35 7.85
N THR A 3 21.07 52.27 8.47
CA THR A 3 21.45 51.03 7.78
C THR A 3 20.17 50.24 7.52
N THR A 4 19.72 50.22 6.26
CA THR A 4 18.57 49.42 5.84
C THR A 4 18.97 47.96 5.78
N GLU A 5 18.55 47.17 6.77
CA GLU A 5 18.65 45.71 6.74
C GLU A 5 17.75 45.15 5.63
N LYS A 6 18.38 44.60 4.59
CA LYS A 6 17.68 43.75 3.60
C LYS A 6 17.22 42.49 4.31
N ARG A 7 15.94 42.42 4.68
CA ARG A 7 15.26 41.15 4.99
C ARG A 7 15.45 40.20 3.80
N HIS A 8 16.16 39.11 4.03
CA HIS A 8 16.18 37.94 3.15
C HIS A 8 14.73 37.41 3.10
N GLN A 9 13.98 37.75 2.05
CA GLN A 9 12.75 37.02 1.74
C GLN A 9 13.19 35.60 1.38
N GLU A 10 12.96 34.65 2.27
CA GLU A 10 13.05 33.22 1.96
C GLU A 10 12.27 32.99 0.66
N SER A 11 12.96 32.57 -0.40
CA SER A 11 12.33 32.34 -1.69
C SER A 11 11.31 31.22 -1.51
N ARG A 12 10.02 31.57 -1.49
CA ARG A 12 8.94 30.58 -1.39
C ARG A 12 9.09 29.62 -2.57
N THR A 13 9.29 28.33 -2.30
CA THR A 13 9.32 27.31 -3.35
C THR A 13 8.01 27.41 -4.16
N PRO A 14 8.08 27.54 -5.49
CA PRO A 14 6.89 27.62 -6.32
C PRO A 14 5.95 26.44 -6.08
N LEU A 15 4.65 26.68 -6.20
CA LEU A 15 3.66 25.61 -6.14
C LEU A 15 3.75 24.78 -7.44
N SER A 16 3.72 23.46 -7.29
CA SER A 16 3.69 22.51 -8.41
C SER A 16 2.76 21.36 -8.07
N ARG A 17 2.25 20.65 -9.09
CA ARG A 17 1.41 19.46 -8.89
C ARG A 17 2.10 18.44 -8.01
N GLU A 18 3.38 18.18 -8.26
CA GLU A 18 4.19 17.24 -7.49
C GLU A 18 4.31 17.63 -6.01
N ARG A 19 4.50 18.93 -5.72
CA ARG A 19 4.52 19.46 -4.35
C ARG A 19 3.16 19.31 -3.66
N VAL A 20 2.07 19.54 -4.38
CA VAL A 20 0.70 19.34 -3.87
C VAL A 20 0.46 17.87 -3.53
N LEU A 21 0.82 16.93 -4.42
CA LEU A 21 0.65 15.50 -4.19
C LEU A 21 1.49 15.00 -3.00
N ARG A 22 2.76 15.41 -2.90
CA ARG A 22 3.61 15.05 -1.75
C ARG A 22 3.06 15.55 -0.42
N ALA A 23 2.53 16.77 -0.39
CA ALA A 23 1.91 17.31 0.82
C ALA A 23 0.61 16.57 1.17
N ALA A 24 -0.19 16.19 0.17
CA ALA A 24 -1.40 15.41 0.38
C ALA A 24 -1.10 14.00 0.93
N ILE A 25 -0.06 13.34 0.43
CA ILE A 25 0.43 12.04 0.94
C ILE A 25 0.86 12.18 2.40
N LYS A 26 1.74 13.13 2.71
CA LYS A 26 2.18 13.38 4.10
C LYS A 26 1.01 13.62 5.06
N LEU A 27 0.01 14.37 4.59
CA LEU A 27 -1.18 14.66 5.37
C LEU A 27 -2.01 13.39 5.61
N ALA A 28 -2.21 12.57 4.57
CA ALA A 28 -2.94 11.31 4.67
C ALA A 28 -2.22 10.25 5.50
N ASP A 29 -0.89 10.18 5.42
CA ASP A 29 -0.06 9.29 6.25
C ASP A 29 -0.17 9.63 7.73
N ARG A 30 -0.18 10.93 8.07
CA ARG A 30 -0.20 11.41 9.45
C ARG A 30 -1.61 11.37 10.06
N ASP A 31 -2.60 11.85 9.32
CA ASP A 31 -3.91 12.19 9.86
C ASP A 31 -5.05 11.33 9.27
N GLY A 32 -4.72 10.38 8.39
CA GLY A 32 -5.69 9.57 7.66
C GLY A 32 -6.29 10.28 6.45
N ILE A 33 -6.83 9.52 5.50
CA ILE A 33 -7.31 10.03 4.21
C ILE A 33 -8.55 10.92 4.32
N ASP A 34 -9.41 10.64 5.29
CA ASP A 34 -10.65 11.40 5.50
C ASP A 34 -10.36 12.84 5.96
N SER A 35 -9.18 13.05 6.54
CA SER A 35 -8.70 14.36 6.96
C SER A 35 -8.35 15.28 5.79
N LEU A 36 -8.14 14.71 4.59
CA LEU A 36 -7.72 15.44 3.40
C LEU A 36 -8.85 16.30 2.84
N SER A 37 -8.67 17.62 2.93
CA SER A 37 -9.53 18.62 2.29
C SER A 37 -8.68 19.65 1.55
N MET A 38 -9.24 20.30 0.52
CA MET A 38 -8.54 21.34 -0.25
C MET A 38 -8.03 22.48 0.65
N ARG A 39 -8.81 22.84 1.68
CA ARG A 39 -8.44 23.87 2.65
C ARG A 39 -7.24 23.46 3.50
N ARG A 40 -7.27 22.25 4.08
CA ARG A 40 -6.18 21.74 4.91
C ARG A 40 -4.90 21.54 4.09
N LEU A 41 -5.03 21.05 2.86
CA LEU A 41 -3.91 20.92 1.94
C LEU A 41 -3.30 22.27 1.56
N GLY A 42 -4.12 23.30 1.34
CA GLY A 42 -3.64 24.66 1.07
C GLY A 42 -2.81 25.19 2.24
N GLN A 43 -3.31 25.01 3.46
CA GLN A 43 -2.59 25.36 4.69
C GLN A 43 -1.25 24.61 4.81
N GLU A 44 -1.24 23.29 4.56
CA GLU A 44 -0.03 22.45 4.61
C GLU A 44 1.05 22.95 3.63
N VAL A 45 0.68 23.45 2.44
CA VAL A 45 1.65 24.00 1.47
C VAL A 45 1.83 25.52 1.54
N GLY A 46 1.17 26.20 2.48
CA GLY A 46 1.30 27.64 2.73
C GLY A 46 0.67 28.53 1.64
N VAL A 47 -0.45 28.09 1.04
CA VAL A 47 -1.21 28.84 0.02
C VAL A 47 -2.72 28.77 0.29
N GLU A 48 -3.49 29.61 -0.38
CA GLU A 48 -4.95 29.51 -0.34
C GLU A 48 -5.43 28.30 -1.16
N ALA A 49 -6.56 27.69 -0.76
CA ALA A 49 -7.12 26.53 -1.45
C ALA A 49 -7.35 26.78 -2.95
N MET A 50 -7.73 28.02 -3.32
CA MET A 50 -7.92 28.41 -4.71
C MET A 50 -6.65 28.29 -5.55
N SER A 51 -5.46 28.52 -4.96
CA SER A 51 -4.19 28.37 -5.67
C SER A 51 -3.89 26.93 -6.06
N LEU A 52 -4.42 25.94 -5.32
CA LEU A 52 -4.24 24.52 -5.64
C LEU A 52 -4.90 24.16 -6.97
N TYR A 53 -6.08 24.74 -7.27
CA TYR A 53 -6.85 24.41 -8.46
C TYR A 53 -6.16 24.78 -9.78
N ASN A 54 -5.12 25.61 -9.74
CA ASN A 54 -4.25 25.86 -10.90
C ASN A 54 -3.37 24.66 -11.28
N HIS A 55 -3.21 23.68 -10.39
CA HIS A 55 -2.36 22.50 -10.57
C HIS A 55 -3.12 21.17 -10.53
N VAL A 56 -4.32 21.17 -9.95
CA VAL A 56 -5.19 19.99 -9.82
C VAL A 56 -6.63 20.36 -10.11
N ARG A 57 -7.39 19.44 -10.73
CA ARG A 57 -8.78 19.72 -11.14
C ARG A 57 -9.76 19.71 -9.98
N ASN A 58 -9.59 18.77 -9.04
CA ASN A 58 -10.45 18.56 -7.89
C ASN A 58 -9.79 17.59 -6.89
N LYS A 59 -10.50 17.23 -5.81
CA LYS A 59 -10.02 16.25 -4.81
C LYS A 59 -9.75 14.88 -5.44
N GLU A 60 -10.60 14.40 -6.34
CA GLU A 60 -10.38 13.12 -7.04
C GLU A 60 -9.09 13.11 -7.86
N ASP A 61 -8.74 14.22 -8.50
CA ASP A 61 -7.49 14.37 -9.25
C ASP A 61 -6.25 14.31 -8.34
N ILE A 62 -6.34 14.87 -7.13
CA ILE A 62 -5.31 14.70 -6.09
C ILE A 62 -5.25 13.23 -5.68
N LEU A 63 -6.38 12.63 -5.33
CA LEU A 63 -6.43 11.26 -4.86
C LEU A 63 -5.88 10.28 -5.91
N ASN A 64 -6.14 10.49 -7.20
CA ASN A 64 -5.59 9.66 -8.27
C ASN A 64 -4.08 9.86 -8.41
N GLY A 65 -3.61 11.11 -8.31
CA GLY A 65 -2.18 11.40 -8.31
C GLY A 65 -1.45 10.82 -7.10
N MET A 66 -2.09 10.79 -5.93
CA MET A 66 -1.52 10.16 -4.72
C MET A 66 -1.34 8.66 -4.91
N VAL A 67 -2.35 7.97 -5.46
CA VAL A 67 -2.26 6.53 -5.79
C VAL A 67 -1.17 6.28 -6.83
N ASP A 68 -1.06 7.11 -7.87
CA ASP A 68 -0.01 6.99 -8.88
C ASP A 68 1.40 7.13 -8.28
N VAL A 69 1.58 8.04 -7.31
CA VAL A 69 2.84 8.15 -6.56
C VAL A 69 3.13 6.87 -5.77
N VAL A 70 2.14 6.30 -5.09
CA VAL A 70 2.32 5.02 -4.35
C VAL A 70 2.72 3.90 -5.29
N PHE A 71 2.09 3.77 -6.46
CA PHE A 71 2.52 2.82 -7.50
C PHE A 71 3.97 3.06 -7.97
N GLY A 72 4.42 4.31 -7.99
CA GLY A 72 5.80 4.68 -8.31
C GLY A 72 6.83 4.26 -7.26
N GLU A 73 6.40 3.94 -6.03
CA GLU A 73 7.26 3.41 -4.96
C GLU A 73 7.37 1.88 -4.99
N ILE A 74 6.54 1.21 -5.79
CA ILE A 74 6.56 -0.25 -5.93
C ILE A 74 7.61 -0.64 -6.96
N ASP A 75 8.53 -1.51 -6.56
CA ASP A 75 9.53 -2.05 -7.46
C ASP A 75 8.87 -2.82 -8.61
N LEU A 76 9.32 -2.54 -9.83
CA LEU A 76 8.86 -3.26 -11.01
C LEU A 76 9.54 -4.64 -11.07
N PRO A 77 8.84 -5.68 -11.57
CA PRO A 77 9.44 -6.99 -11.75
C PRO A 77 10.71 -6.91 -12.60
N SER A 78 11.83 -7.37 -12.04
CA SER A 78 13.11 -7.41 -12.77
C SER A 78 13.07 -8.47 -13.88
N GLY A 79 13.73 -8.18 -15.00
CA GLY A 79 13.98 -9.15 -16.07
C GLY A 79 15.21 -10.02 -15.84
N ASP A 80 16.00 -9.75 -14.80
CA ASP A 80 17.29 -10.41 -14.53
C ASP A 80 17.15 -11.70 -13.71
N VAL A 81 15.95 -11.99 -13.19
CA VAL A 81 15.66 -13.13 -12.32
C VAL A 81 14.49 -13.94 -12.85
N ASP A 82 14.28 -15.15 -12.30
CA ASP A 82 13.10 -15.95 -12.60
C ASP A 82 11.82 -15.16 -12.27
N TRP A 83 10.79 -15.32 -13.10
CA TRP A 83 9.53 -14.58 -12.97
C TRP A 83 8.89 -14.73 -11.60
N SER A 84 9.00 -15.90 -10.95
CA SER A 84 8.41 -16.13 -9.64
C SER A 84 9.15 -15.34 -8.56
N ALA A 85 10.47 -15.24 -8.66
CA ALA A 85 11.28 -14.36 -7.81
C ALA A 85 10.96 -12.88 -8.06
N ALA A 86 10.83 -12.46 -9.33
CA ALA A 86 10.47 -11.09 -9.68
C ALA A 86 9.07 -10.68 -9.14
N MET A 87 8.08 -11.59 -9.22
CA MET A 87 6.75 -11.37 -8.63
C MET A 87 6.82 -11.31 -7.11
N ARG A 88 7.65 -12.15 -6.48
CA ARG A 88 7.85 -12.16 -5.03
C ARG A 88 8.43 -10.83 -4.54
N GLU A 89 9.50 -10.36 -5.18
CA GLU A 89 10.15 -9.07 -4.87
C GLU A 89 9.17 -7.92 -5.02
N ARG A 90 8.43 -7.87 -6.14
CA ARG A 90 7.40 -6.86 -6.39
C ARG A 90 6.28 -6.90 -5.36
N ALA A 91 5.79 -8.07 -4.96
CA ALA A 91 4.75 -8.20 -3.94
C ALA A 91 5.21 -7.71 -2.56
N ILE A 92 6.45 -8.03 -2.17
CA ILE A 92 7.06 -7.54 -0.94
C ILE A 92 7.23 -6.01 -0.98
N SER A 93 7.66 -5.47 -2.12
CA SER A 93 7.80 -4.02 -2.32
C SER A 93 6.44 -3.31 -2.24
N ALA A 94 5.41 -3.88 -2.86
CA ALA A 94 4.04 -3.38 -2.80
C ALA A 94 3.51 -3.35 -1.37
N ARG A 95 3.65 -4.44 -0.61
CA ARG A 95 3.28 -4.46 0.82
C ARG A 95 4.01 -3.39 1.62
N LYS A 96 5.32 -3.21 1.41
CA LYS A 96 6.09 -2.14 2.10
C LYS A 96 5.57 -0.75 1.79
N ALA A 97 5.21 -0.46 0.54
CA ALA A 97 4.62 0.82 0.15
C ALA A 97 3.24 1.02 0.79
N LEU A 98 2.41 -0.01 0.86
CA LEU A 98 1.08 0.04 1.47
C LEU A 98 1.13 0.15 3.00
N LEU A 99 2.10 -0.48 3.67
CA LEU A 99 2.33 -0.28 5.10
C LEU A 99 2.81 1.15 5.41
N ARG A 100 3.54 1.78 4.48
CA ARG A 100 3.91 3.21 4.59
C ARG A 100 2.72 4.14 4.35
N HIS A 101 1.79 3.73 3.49
CA HIS A 101 0.62 4.50 3.09
C HIS A 101 -0.69 3.72 3.33
N PRO A 102 -1.10 3.47 4.60
CA PRO A 102 -2.25 2.61 4.91
C PRO A 102 -3.56 3.02 4.22
N TRP A 103 -3.76 4.32 4.01
CA TRP A 103 -4.91 4.86 3.29
C TRP A 103 -5.02 4.42 1.82
N ALA A 104 -3.91 3.99 1.22
CA ALA A 104 -3.88 3.63 -0.19
C ALA A 104 -4.61 2.31 -0.46
N VAL A 105 -4.63 1.36 0.49
CA VAL A 105 -5.15 0.00 0.28
C VAL A 105 -6.58 0.00 -0.26
N GLY A 106 -7.49 0.78 0.34
CA GLY A 106 -8.88 0.91 -0.14
C GLY A 106 -9.03 1.71 -1.43
N LEU A 107 -7.98 2.39 -1.87
CA LEU A 107 -7.98 3.29 -3.02
C LEU A 107 -7.32 2.68 -4.26
N MET A 108 -6.43 1.70 -4.13
CA MET A 108 -5.70 1.09 -5.26
C MET A 108 -6.65 0.53 -6.34
N GLU A 109 -7.70 -0.19 -5.94
CA GLU A 109 -8.62 -0.88 -6.86
C GLU A 109 -9.79 0.01 -7.36
N SER A 110 -10.03 1.16 -6.74
CA SER A 110 -11.25 1.95 -7.00
C SER A 110 -11.10 3.03 -8.08
N ARG A 111 -9.91 3.21 -8.68
CA ARG A 111 -9.62 4.38 -9.53
C ARG A 111 -9.83 4.15 -11.01
N ARG A 112 -10.68 5.00 -11.57
CA ARG A 112 -11.10 4.99 -12.98
C ARG A 112 -10.14 5.72 -13.92
N GLN A 113 -9.14 6.43 -13.38
CA GLN A 113 -8.16 7.23 -14.13
C GLN A 113 -6.75 6.89 -13.64
N PRO A 114 -6.16 5.77 -14.12
CA PRO A 114 -4.79 5.41 -13.72
C PRO A 114 -3.78 6.44 -14.25
N GLY A 115 -2.79 6.75 -13.43
CA GLY A 115 -1.66 7.58 -13.86
C GLY A 115 -0.58 6.78 -14.57
N ALA A 116 0.54 7.44 -14.87
CA ALA A 116 1.59 6.85 -15.69
C ALA A 116 2.36 5.74 -14.95
N ALA A 117 2.59 5.90 -13.64
CA ALA A 117 3.27 4.90 -12.84
C ALA A 117 2.37 3.67 -12.64
N THR A 118 1.08 3.88 -12.41
CA THR A 118 0.08 2.80 -12.37
C THR A 118 0.10 1.99 -13.67
N LEU A 119 -0.03 2.64 -14.83
CA LEU A 119 -0.01 1.94 -16.13
C LEU A 119 1.31 1.20 -16.38
N LYS A 120 2.44 1.84 -16.09
CA LYS A 120 3.77 1.23 -16.21
C LYS A 120 3.91 -0.01 -15.33
N HIS A 121 3.41 0.06 -14.10
CA HIS A 121 3.42 -1.06 -13.17
C HIS A 121 2.61 -2.25 -13.71
N HIS A 122 1.36 -2.03 -14.12
CA HIS A 122 0.51 -3.11 -14.66
C HIS A 122 1.13 -3.76 -15.89
N ASP A 123 1.62 -2.94 -16.82
CA ASP A 123 2.28 -3.41 -18.05
C ASP A 123 3.58 -4.18 -17.75
N ALA A 124 4.37 -3.78 -16.75
CA ALA A 124 5.57 -4.51 -16.33
C ALA A 124 5.25 -5.90 -15.75
N VAL A 125 4.20 -6.00 -14.91
CA VAL A 125 3.74 -7.28 -14.36
C VAL A 125 3.26 -8.20 -15.47
N LEU A 126 2.39 -7.72 -16.36
CA LEU A 126 1.88 -8.51 -17.47
C LEU A 126 2.99 -8.92 -18.44
N ARG A 127 3.95 -8.01 -18.73
CA ARG A 127 5.13 -8.33 -19.54
C ARG A 127 5.95 -9.46 -18.92
N SER A 128 6.21 -9.42 -17.60
CA SER A 128 6.97 -10.45 -16.89
C SER A 128 6.28 -11.82 -16.99
N LEU A 129 4.97 -11.88 -16.68
CA LEU A 129 4.19 -13.11 -16.76
C LEU A 129 4.11 -13.66 -18.19
N ARG A 130 3.87 -12.80 -19.18
CA ARG A 130 3.81 -13.20 -20.60
C ARG A 130 5.17 -13.66 -21.12
N GLY A 131 6.25 -12.99 -20.72
CA GLY A 131 7.63 -13.38 -21.04
C GLY A 131 8.02 -14.72 -20.41
N ALA A 132 7.41 -15.07 -19.28
CA ALA A 132 7.59 -16.36 -18.61
C ALA A 132 6.78 -17.52 -19.23
N GLY A 133 5.94 -17.24 -20.24
CA GLY A 133 5.18 -18.27 -20.97
C GLY A 133 3.72 -18.43 -20.55
N PHE A 134 3.21 -17.65 -19.59
CA PHE A 134 1.78 -17.68 -19.26
C PHE A 134 0.94 -17.28 -20.47
N SER A 135 -0.19 -17.94 -20.73
CA SER A 135 -1.22 -17.46 -21.68
C SER A 135 -1.80 -16.09 -21.25
N VAL A 136 -2.56 -15.42 -22.11
CA VAL A 136 -3.16 -14.11 -21.76
C VAL A 136 -4.14 -14.27 -20.59
N GLU A 137 -4.95 -15.33 -20.64
CA GLU A 137 -5.90 -15.69 -19.59
C GLU A 137 -5.17 -16.06 -18.29
N ALA A 138 -4.15 -16.91 -18.37
CA ALA A 138 -3.35 -17.30 -17.21
C ALA A 138 -2.62 -16.11 -16.57
N ALA A 139 -2.11 -15.16 -17.37
CA ALA A 139 -1.49 -13.94 -16.88
C ALA A 139 -2.52 -13.02 -16.19
N ALA A 140 -3.75 -12.93 -16.69
CA ALA A 140 -4.82 -12.16 -16.04
C ALA A 140 -5.22 -12.79 -14.69
N HIS A 141 -5.33 -14.12 -14.61
CA HIS A 141 -5.57 -14.82 -13.35
C HIS A 141 -4.43 -14.63 -12.35
N ALA A 142 -3.18 -14.75 -12.80
CA ALA A 142 -1.99 -14.52 -11.97
C ALA A 142 -1.95 -13.09 -11.42
N TYR A 143 -2.22 -12.10 -12.27
CA TYR A 143 -2.32 -10.69 -11.86
C TYR A 143 -3.37 -10.51 -10.77
N SER A 144 -4.59 -10.99 -11.03
CA SER A 144 -5.74 -10.84 -10.14
C SER A 144 -5.52 -11.47 -8.76
N VAL A 145 -4.99 -12.70 -8.71
CA VAL A 145 -4.78 -13.41 -7.44
C VAL A 145 -3.65 -12.79 -6.61
N LEU A 146 -2.55 -12.36 -7.25
CA LEU A 146 -1.42 -11.73 -6.57
C LEU A 146 -1.83 -10.40 -5.94
N ASP A 147 -2.49 -9.53 -6.69
CA ASP A 147 -2.92 -8.22 -6.20
C ASP A 147 -4.00 -8.34 -5.12
N SER A 148 -4.97 -9.25 -5.29
CA SER A 148 -5.98 -9.54 -4.27
C SER A 148 -5.34 -10.00 -2.95
N TYR A 149 -4.32 -10.86 -3.03
CA TYR A 149 -3.58 -11.31 -1.86
C TYR A 149 -2.80 -10.17 -1.21
N ILE A 150 -2.06 -9.37 -1.99
CA ILE A 150 -1.27 -8.24 -1.47
C ILE A 150 -2.18 -7.25 -0.73
N TYR A 151 -3.27 -6.82 -1.37
CA TYR A 151 -4.16 -5.80 -0.79
C TYR A 151 -4.96 -6.37 0.38
N GLY A 152 -5.53 -7.57 0.24
CA GLY A 152 -6.31 -8.21 1.30
C GLY A 152 -5.46 -8.52 2.53
N PHE A 153 -4.25 -9.06 2.34
CA PHE A 153 -3.34 -9.33 3.44
C PHE A 153 -2.89 -8.04 4.13
N THR A 154 -2.48 -7.03 3.36
CA THR A 154 -2.01 -5.75 3.95
C THR A 154 -3.15 -5.06 4.70
N LEU A 155 -4.39 -5.12 4.18
CA LEU A 155 -5.57 -4.60 4.89
C LEU A 155 -5.76 -5.30 6.23
N ASN A 156 -5.71 -6.63 6.25
CA ASN A 156 -5.82 -7.40 7.48
C ASN A 156 -4.69 -7.02 8.45
N GLU A 157 -3.45 -6.96 8.00
CA GLU A 157 -2.32 -6.60 8.84
C GLU A 157 -2.45 -5.21 9.48
N LEU A 158 -3.00 -4.24 8.73
CA LEU A 158 -3.22 -2.88 9.23
C LEU A 158 -4.43 -2.74 10.16
N THR A 159 -5.39 -3.68 10.12
CA THR A 159 -6.67 -3.58 10.85
C THR A 159 -6.77 -4.55 12.00
N LEU A 160 -6.02 -5.65 11.96
CA LEU A 160 -5.98 -6.62 13.04
C LEU A 160 -5.28 -6.02 14.26
N PRO A 161 -5.85 -6.19 15.46
CA PRO A 161 -5.29 -5.63 16.70
C PRO A 161 -4.15 -6.51 17.23
N PHE A 162 -3.15 -6.78 16.38
CA PHE A 162 -1.96 -7.55 16.71
C PHE A 162 -0.76 -6.66 17.08
N ASP A 163 -0.97 -5.35 17.26
CA ASP A 163 0.02 -4.47 17.89
C ASP A 163 0.24 -4.90 19.35
N PRO A 164 1.49 -5.03 19.84
CA PRO A 164 1.77 -5.41 21.23
C PRO A 164 1.00 -4.59 22.29
N SER A 165 0.66 -3.33 21.99
CA SER A 165 -0.13 -2.47 22.87
C SER A 165 -1.63 -2.83 22.91
N ASP A 166 -2.19 -3.30 21.80
CA ASP A 166 -3.60 -3.75 21.69
C ASP A 166 -3.77 -5.24 22.01
N VAL A 167 -2.70 -6.04 21.83
CA VAL A 167 -2.70 -7.49 22.10
C VAL A 167 -3.05 -7.76 23.56
N ALA A 168 -2.62 -6.94 24.51
CA ALA A 168 -2.98 -7.13 25.92
C ALA A 168 -4.48 -6.90 26.19
N GLU A 169 -5.08 -5.89 25.54
CA GLU A 169 -6.51 -5.60 25.67
C GLU A 169 -7.36 -6.63 24.94
N VAL A 170 -7.02 -6.95 23.69
CA VAL A 170 -7.73 -7.94 22.89
C VAL A 170 -7.54 -9.34 23.44
N ALA A 171 -6.35 -9.72 23.90
CA ALA A 171 -6.17 -10.96 24.65
C ALA A 171 -6.96 -10.94 25.95
N GLY A 172 -7.07 -9.81 26.66
CA GLY A 172 -7.91 -9.69 27.86
C GLY A 172 -9.40 -9.83 27.58
N ASN A 173 -9.90 -9.28 26.47
CA ASN A 173 -11.28 -9.43 26.00
C ASN A 173 -11.57 -10.84 25.53
N MET A 174 -10.66 -11.39 24.70
CA MET A 174 -10.72 -12.77 24.26
C MET A 174 -10.70 -13.67 25.48
N VAL A 175 -9.71 -13.63 26.38
CA VAL A 175 -9.64 -14.47 27.60
C VAL A 175 -10.91 -14.42 28.46
N ARG A 176 -11.60 -13.27 28.52
CA ARG A 176 -12.88 -13.14 29.25
C ARG A 176 -14.03 -13.92 28.61
N GLU A 177 -14.09 -13.97 27.28
CA GLU A 177 -15.12 -14.70 26.53
C GLU A 177 -14.64 -16.08 26.06
N PHE A 178 -13.34 -16.34 26.14
CA PHE A 178 -12.67 -17.48 25.57
C PHE A 178 -12.89 -18.68 26.47
N ARG A 179 -13.57 -19.66 25.89
CA ARG A 179 -13.89 -20.95 26.50
C ARG A 179 -13.11 -22.03 25.75
N PRO A 180 -11.88 -22.37 26.19
CA PRO A 180 -11.04 -23.36 25.50
C PRO A 180 -11.73 -24.72 25.33
N ASP A 181 -12.64 -25.05 26.25
CA ASP A 181 -13.50 -26.23 26.21
C ASP A 181 -14.48 -26.22 25.03
N GLN A 182 -14.93 -25.04 24.59
CA GLN A 182 -15.87 -24.87 23.47
C GLN A 182 -15.16 -24.62 22.13
N TYR A 183 -13.93 -24.09 22.17
CA TYR A 183 -13.16 -23.72 20.97
C TYR A 183 -11.74 -24.31 20.97
N PRO A 184 -11.59 -25.65 21.00
CA PRO A 184 -10.30 -26.30 21.22
C PRO A 184 -9.24 -25.96 20.16
N TYR A 185 -9.62 -25.90 18.87
CA TYR A 185 -8.66 -25.57 17.80
C TYR A 185 -8.24 -24.09 17.79
N LEU A 186 -9.15 -23.19 18.18
CA LEU A 186 -8.81 -21.78 18.35
C LEU A 186 -7.85 -21.62 19.55
N ALA A 187 -8.04 -22.41 20.61
CA ALA A 187 -7.14 -22.43 21.77
C ALA A 187 -5.75 -22.90 21.40
N GLU A 188 -5.70 -24.00 20.65
CA GLU A 188 -4.45 -24.58 20.17
C GLU A 188 -3.67 -23.58 19.34
N ILE A 189 -4.28 -22.96 18.33
CA ILE A 189 -3.61 -21.96 17.48
C ILE A 189 -3.21 -20.70 18.28
N ALA A 190 -4.08 -20.22 19.18
CA ALA A 190 -3.76 -19.07 20.00
C ALA A 190 -2.54 -19.33 20.90
N ILE A 191 -2.51 -20.45 21.62
CA ILE A 191 -1.47 -20.78 22.60
C ILE A 191 -0.18 -21.23 21.93
N GLU A 192 -0.28 -22.09 20.91
CA GLU A 192 0.89 -22.71 20.29
C GLU A 192 1.53 -21.86 19.20
N HIS A 193 0.81 -20.88 18.65
CA HIS A 193 1.32 -20.04 17.55
C HIS A 193 1.15 -18.55 17.81
N ALA A 194 -0.08 -18.03 17.85
CA ALA A 194 -0.34 -16.59 17.76
C ALA A 194 0.13 -15.78 19.00
N MET A 195 0.14 -16.40 20.19
CA MET A 195 0.60 -15.77 21.44
C MET A 195 2.07 -16.06 21.77
N LYS A 196 2.79 -16.82 20.93
CA LYS A 196 4.22 -17.08 21.19
C LYS A 196 5.03 -15.78 21.03
N PRO A 197 6.07 -15.58 21.86
CA PRO A 197 6.98 -14.44 21.70
C PRO A 197 7.58 -14.40 20.29
N GLY A 198 7.55 -13.22 19.66
CA GLY A 198 8.10 -13.00 18.31
C GLY A 198 7.14 -13.30 17.17
N TYR A 199 5.92 -13.77 17.44
CA TYR A 199 4.87 -13.83 16.43
C TYR A 199 4.44 -12.41 16.01
N ALA A 200 4.32 -12.21 14.71
CA ALA A 200 3.69 -11.05 14.11
C ALA A 200 2.89 -11.54 12.91
N TYR A 201 1.64 -11.07 12.77
CA TYR A 201 0.78 -11.49 11.66
C TYR A 201 1.43 -11.26 10.29
N GLY A 202 2.20 -10.16 10.15
CA GLY A 202 2.98 -9.86 8.95
C GLY A 202 3.95 -10.96 8.49
N ASN A 203 4.35 -11.88 9.37
CA ASN A 203 5.22 -13.01 9.01
C ASN A 203 4.52 -14.02 8.09
N GLU A 204 3.19 -14.06 8.11
CA GLU A 204 2.40 -14.98 7.28
C GLU A 204 2.36 -14.54 5.79
N PHE A 205 2.78 -13.30 5.50
CA PHE A 205 2.68 -12.73 4.15
C PHE A 205 3.48 -13.53 3.12
N GLU A 206 4.76 -13.77 3.41
CA GLU A 206 5.66 -14.46 2.48
C GLU A 206 5.25 -15.92 2.30
N PHE A 207 4.78 -16.58 3.36
CA PHE A 207 4.30 -17.96 3.29
C PHE A 207 3.11 -18.10 2.32
N GLY A 208 2.05 -17.27 2.48
CA GLY A 208 0.91 -17.32 1.57
C GLY A 208 1.25 -16.87 0.14
N LEU A 209 2.17 -15.92 -0.02
CA LEU A 209 2.69 -15.51 -1.33
C LEU A 209 3.40 -16.66 -2.03
N ASP A 210 4.28 -17.38 -1.33
CA ASP A 210 5.03 -18.51 -1.88
C ASP A 210 4.10 -19.66 -2.29
N LEU A 211 3.01 -19.90 -1.53
CA LEU A 211 1.95 -20.85 -1.93
C LEU A 211 1.25 -20.45 -3.24
N ILE A 212 0.91 -19.16 -3.39
CA ILE A 212 0.28 -18.65 -4.62
C ILE A 212 1.24 -18.80 -5.80
N LEU A 213 2.50 -18.39 -5.65
CA LEU A 213 3.51 -18.47 -6.71
C LEU A 213 3.75 -19.92 -7.15
N GLU A 214 3.81 -20.86 -6.23
CA GLU A 214 3.95 -22.29 -6.54
C GLU A 214 2.71 -22.83 -7.28
N GLY A 215 1.50 -22.41 -6.88
CA GLY A 215 0.27 -22.72 -7.60
C GLY A 215 0.28 -22.19 -9.03
N LEU A 216 0.76 -20.96 -9.23
CA LEU A 216 0.83 -20.31 -10.54
C LEU A 216 1.83 -20.98 -11.49
N LYS A 217 2.89 -21.62 -10.99
CA LYS A 217 3.78 -22.44 -11.83
C LYS A 217 3.00 -23.55 -12.55
N ARG A 218 2.08 -24.22 -11.83
CA ARG A 218 1.23 -25.26 -12.43
C ARG A 218 0.27 -24.69 -13.47
N VAL A 219 -0.31 -23.53 -13.22
CA VAL A 219 -1.22 -22.85 -14.17
C VAL A 219 -0.49 -22.48 -15.46
N ARG A 220 0.75 -22.00 -15.36
CA ARG A 220 1.61 -21.73 -16.51
C ARG A 220 1.83 -22.99 -17.36
N ASP A 221 2.09 -24.12 -16.72
CA ASP A 221 2.45 -25.36 -17.40
C ASP A 221 1.24 -26.08 -18.04
N LEU A 222 0.01 -25.70 -17.67
CA LEU A 222 -1.24 -26.24 -18.23
C LEU A 222 -1.84 -25.39 -19.36
N ALA A 223 -1.26 -24.21 -19.64
CA ALA A 223 -1.76 -23.21 -20.58
C ALA A 223 -0.93 -23.19 -21.88
#